data_AF-A0A2K3LSA3-F1
#
_entry.id   AF-A0A2K3LSA3-F1
#
_cell.length_a   1.000
_cell.length_b   1.000
_cell.length_c   1.000
_cell.angle_alpha   90.00
_cell.angle_beta   90.00
_cell.angle_gamma   90.00
#
_symmetry.space_group_name_H-M   'P 1'
#
loop_
_entity.id
_entity.type
_entity.pdbx_description
1 polymer ?
#
loop_
_entity_poly.entity_id
_entity_poly.type
_entity_poly.pdbx_seq_one_letter_code
_entity_poly.pdbx_strand_id
1 'polypeptide(L)'
;MELTPRGRNNLTPRGRNQGHVVTFERDADSFVEEDKELQSKWAAIEKLPTFKRIKTSFVDEITQEENGSRWQRSSSKRVVDVTKLGAVDKRLFIDKLIKHIENDNLNLLQKLRERMESTCETVWELMETTYDLVISCF
;
A
#
# COMPACT_ATOMS: atom_id res chain seq x y z
N MET A 1 -28.71 -18.27 63.68
CA MET A 1 -28.47 -19.73 63.74
C MET A 1 -28.76 -20.27 62.37
N GLU A 2 -27.71 -20.72 61.68
CA GLU A 2 -27.84 -21.47 60.43
C GLU A 2 -28.63 -22.74 60.65
N LEU A 3 -29.32 -23.24 59.63
CA LEU A 3 -29.14 -24.60 59.11
C LEU A 3 -29.65 -24.65 57.66
N THR A 4 -28.77 -25.03 56.73
CA THR A 4 -29.13 -25.54 55.40
C THR A 4 -29.66 -26.98 55.54
N PRO A 5 -30.35 -27.53 54.52
CA PRO A 5 -29.63 -28.52 53.72
C PRO A 5 -29.98 -28.60 52.22
N ARG A 6 -28.94 -28.97 51.45
CA ARG A 6 -28.83 -29.97 50.35
C ARG A 6 -30.13 -30.33 49.60
N GLY A 7 -30.19 -30.43 48.28
CA GLY A 7 -29.18 -30.46 47.23
C GLY A 7 -29.88 -30.89 45.93
N ARG A 8 -29.44 -30.40 44.78
CA ARG A 8 -29.86 -30.89 43.47
C ARG A 8 -28.65 -30.92 42.53
N ASN A 9 -28.17 -32.13 42.36
CA ASN A 9 -27.22 -32.64 41.40
C ASN A 9 -27.74 -32.40 39.97
N ASN A 10 -27.01 -31.60 39.18
CA ASN A 10 -27.17 -31.54 37.73
C ASN A 10 -25.78 -31.65 37.07
N LEU A 11 -25.71 -32.62 36.18
CA LEU A 11 -24.55 -33.13 35.46
C LEU A 11 -23.92 -32.04 34.57
N THR A 12 -22.60 -31.95 34.57
CA THR A 12 -21.82 -31.11 33.66
C THR A 12 -21.81 -31.70 32.25
N PRO A 13 -22.21 -30.97 31.20
CA PRO A 13 -21.87 -31.35 29.84
C PRO A 13 -20.45 -30.87 29.51
N ARG A 14 -19.64 -31.85 29.11
CA ARG A 14 -18.35 -31.77 28.44
C ARG A 14 -18.13 -30.50 27.61
N GLY A 15 -16.99 -29.86 27.88
CA GLY A 15 -15.98 -29.52 26.89
C GLY A 15 -16.46 -28.83 25.63
N ARG A 16 -16.55 -27.49 25.69
CA ARG A 16 -16.43 -26.65 24.51
C ARG A 16 -15.00 -26.13 24.47
N ASN A 17 -14.18 -26.79 23.67
CA ASN A 17 -12.93 -26.26 23.15
C ASN A 17 -13.25 -24.88 22.57
N GLN A 18 -12.83 -23.83 23.29
CA GLN A 18 -12.74 -22.48 22.74
C GLN A 18 -11.72 -22.58 21.61
N GLY A 19 -12.22 -22.80 20.40
CA GLY A 19 -11.47 -22.44 19.21
C GLY A 19 -11.18 -20.96 19.36
N HIS A 20 -9.91 -20.63 19.63
CA HIS A 20 -9.40 -19.30 19.42
C HIS A 20 -9.67 -19.01 17.94
N VAL A 21 -10.76 -18.29 17.66
CA VAL A 21 -10.96 -17.68 16.35
C VAL A 21 -9.79 -16.72 16.24
N VAL A 22 -8.78 -17.11 15.46
CA VAL A 22 -7.79 -16.18 14.96
C VAL A 22 -8.57 -15.27 14.03
N THR A 23 -9.14 -14.19 14.58
CA THR A 23 -9.68 -13.12 13.76
C THR A 23 -8.49 -12.50 13.03
N PHE A 24 -8.37 -12.82 11.74
CA PHE A 24 -7.46 -12.17 10.80
C PHE A 24 -7.93 -10.74 10.47
N GLU A 25 -8.44 -10.01 11.45
CA GLU A 25 -8.99 -8.65 11.32
C GLU A 25 -8.06 -7.63 12.00
N ARG A 26 -6.76 -7.65 11.64
CA ARG A 26 -5.80 -6.67 12.19
C ARG A 26 -4.94 -5.92 11.18
N ASP A 27 -4.99 -6.24 9.89
CA ASP A 27 -4.02 -5.68 8.94
C ASP A 27 -4.62 -4.82 7.81
N ALA A 28 -5.95 -4.77 7.66
CA ALA A 28 -6.58 -4.00 6.58
C ALA A 28 -6.74 -2.51 6.93
N ASP A 29 -7.06 -2.18 8.18
CA ASP A 29 -7.32 -0.81 8.62
C ASP A 29 -6.03 0.00 8.83
N SER A 30 -4.95 -0.67 9.23
CA SER A 30 -3.62 -0.06 9.37
C SER A 30 -3.02 0.35 8.02
N PHE A 31 -3.18 -0.47 6.98
CA PHE A 31 -2.67 -0.18 5.63
C PHE A 31 -3.35 1.05 5.00
N VAL A 32 -4.66 1.20 5.19
CA VAL A 32 -5.43 2.33 4.64
C VAL A 32 -5.05 3.65 5.32
N GLU A 33 -4.77 3.63 6.62
CA GLU A 33 -4.40 4.84 7.36
C GLU A 33 -2.95 5.28 7.04
N GLU A 34 -2.04 4.33 6.86
CA GLU A 34 -0.67 4.60 6.39
C GLU A 34 -0.65 5.29 5.01
N ASP A 35 -1.51 4.84 4.09
CA ASP A 35 -1.62 5.44 2.76
C ASP A 35 -2.09 6.90 2.81
N LYS A 36 -3.03 7.25 3.71
CA LYS A 36 -3.47 8.64 3.91
C LYS A 36 -2.35 9.53 4.47
N GLU A 37 -1.59 9.03 5.44
CA GLU A 37 -0.47 9.78 6.02
C GLU A 37 0.63 10.01 4.97
N LEU A 38 0.93 8.99 4.17
CA LEU A 38 1.85 9.09 3.04
C LEU A 38 1.37 10.11 2.02
N GLN A 39 0.08 10.10 1.67
CA GLN A 39 -0.50 11.05 0.74
C GLN A 39 -0.41 12.50 1.24
N SER A 40 -0.62 12.73 2.54
CA SER A 40 -0.43 14.03 3.18
C SER A 40 1.04 14.50 3.09
N LYS A 41 2.00 13.61 3.35
CA LYS A 41 3.43 13.91 3.21
C LYS A 41 3.81 14.21 1.75
N TRP A 42 3.25 13.50 0.77
CA TRP A 42 3.44 13.79 -0.66
C TRP A 42 2.92 15.18 -1.05
N ALA A 43 1.73 15.55 -0.56
CA ALA A 43 1.16 16.88 -0.80
C ALA A 43 2.03 18.00 -0.23
N ALA A 44 2.69 17.76 0.92
CA ALA A 44 3.66 18.70 1.47
C ALA A 44 4.92 18.84 0.60
N ILE A 45 5.43 17.73 0.05
CA ILE A 45 6.59 17.72 -0.87
C ILE A 45 6.26 18.43 -2.19
N GLU A 46 5.05 18.24 -2.72
CA GLU A 46 4.63 18.83 -3.99
C GLU A 46 4.58 20.36 -3.94
N LYS A 47 4.21 20.90 -2.77
CA LYS A 47 4.19 22.34 -2.47
C LYS A 47 5.58 22.97 -2.33
N LEU A 48 6.66 22.18 -2.28
CA LEU A 48 8.02 22.71 -2.20
C LEU A 48 8.48 23.31 -3.54
N PRO A 49 9.36 24.32 -3.52
CA PRO A 49 10.06 24.77 -4.73
C PRO A 49 10.79 23.62 -5.41
N THR A 50 10.87 23.64 -6.76
CA THR A 50 11.40 22.55 -7.60
C THR A 50 12.72 21.97 -7.08
N PHE A 51 13.66 22.82 -6.68
CA PHE A 51 14.96 22.38 -6.18
C PHE A 51 14.87 21.57 -4.88
N LYS A 52 14.00 21.97 -3.95
CA LYS A 52 13.78 21.24 -2.71
C LYS A 52 13.01 19.94 -2.98
N ARG A 53 11.99 20.00 -3.85
CA ARG A 53 11.18 18.85 -4.23
C ARG A 53 12.02 17.70 -4.79
N ILE A 54 12.98 17.98 -5.68
CA ILE A 54 13.86 16.95 -6.29
C ILE A 54 14.80 16.32 -5.25
N LYS A 55 15.14 17.05 -4.17
CA LYS A 55 16.08 16.59 -3.15
C LYS A 55 15.43 15.85 -1.99
N THR A 56 14.12 15.97 -1.83
CA THR A 56 13.37 15.32 -0.76
C THR A 56 12.80 13.98 -1.22
N SER A 57 13.06 12.92 -0.46
CA SER A 57 12.50 11.58 -0.72
C SER A 57 12.14 10.87 0.58
N PHE A 58 11.29 9.85 0.48
CA PHE A 58 10.97 8.94 1.56
C PHE A 58 12.09 7.92 1.78
N VAL A 59 12.40 7.64 3.04
CA VAL A 59 13.31 6.58 3.48
C VAL A 59 12.60 5.73 4.52
N ASP A 60 12.72 4.41 4.41
CA ASP A 60 12.15 3.49 5.41
C ASP A 60 12.80 3.73 6.76
N GLU A 61 12.00 3.83 7.81
CA GLU A 61 12.51 3.89 9.17
C GLU A 61 12.95 2.49 9.60
N ILE A 62 14.22 2.39 10.03
CA ILE A 62 14.76 1.14 10.55
C ILE A 62 14.65 1.21 12.06
N THR A 63 13.67 0.51 12.64
CA THR A 63 13.56 0.33 14.09
C THR A 63 14.19 -1.01 14.49
N GLN A 64 15.04 -0.98 15.51
CA GLN A 64 15.60 -2.18 16.13
C GLN A 64 14.65 -2.61 17.25
N GLU A 65 14.13 -3.84 17.18
CA GLU A 65 13.41 -4.40 18.33
C GLU A 65 14.38 -4.63 19.49
N GLU A 66 13.97 -4.27 20.70
CA GLU A 66 14.77 -4.38 21.93
C GLU A 66 15.20 -5.83 22.25
N ASN A 67 14.58 -6.84 21.61
CA ASN A 67 14.83 -8.26 21.90
C ASN A 67 15.57 -9.03 20.79
N GLY A 68 16.38 -8.32 20.00
CA GLY A 68 17.53 -8.92 19.30
C GLY A 68 17.22 -9.75 18.05
N SER A 69 18.01 -9.45 17.00
CA SER A 69 18.30 -10.26 15.79
C SER A 69 17.43 -10.11 14.54
N ARG A 70 16.40 -9.25 14.50
CA ARG A 70 15.71 -8.95 13.22
C ARG A 70 15.49 -7.45 13.02
N TRP A 71 16.10 -6.91 11.98
CA TRP A 71 15.76 -5.59 11.45
C TRP A 71 14.40 -5.70 10.76
N GLN A 72 13.32 -5.41 11.48
CA GLN A 72 12.00 -5.30 10.88
C GLN A 72 11.91 -3.93 10.19
N ARG A 73 11.54 -3.91 8.91
CA ARG A 73 11.26 -2.64 8.22
C ARG A 73 10.02 -2.05 8.87
N SER A 74 10.15 -0.87 9.49
CA SER A 74 8.97 -0.13 9.93
C SER A 74 8.16 0.26 8.70
N SER A 75 6.84 0.16 8.78
CA SER A 75 5.95 0.68 7.75
C SER A 75 5.97 2.22 7.67
N SER A 76 6.48 2.86 8.73
CA SER A 76 6.74 4.31 8.78
C SER A 76 7.84 4.72 7.80
N LYS A 77 7.50 5.63 6.90
CA LYS A 77 8.43 6.30 5.99
C LYS A 77 8.68 7.73 6.45
N ARG A 78 9.96 8.09 6.58
CA ARG A 78 10.41 9.45 6.94
C ARG A 78 10.75 10.24 5.69
N VAL A 79 10.38 11.52 5.64
CA VAL A 79 10.80 12.45 4.59
C VAL A 79 12.22 12.94 4.90
N VAL A 80 13.16 12.73 3.98
CA VAL A 80 14.57 13.09 4.15
C VAL A 80 15.10 13.84 2.93
N ASP A 81 15.95 14.83 3.17
CA ASP A 81 16.76 15.45 2.12
C ASP A 81 17.93 14.52 1.75
N VAL A 82 17.86 13.95 0.55
CA VAL A 82 18.82 12.98 0.01
C VAL A 82 20.23 13.55 -0.03
N THR A 83 20.39 14.87 -0.14
CA THR A 83 21.73 15.50 -0.16
C THR A 83 22.44 15.40 1.19
N LYS A 84 21.67 15.33 2.28
CA LYS A 84 22.16 15.27 3.66
C LYS A 84 22.43 13.83 4.15
N LEU A 85 22.08 12.82 3.36
CA LEU A 85 22.35 11.42 3.68
C LEU A 85 23.86 11.10 3.64
N GLY A 86 24.28 10.15 4.48
CA GLY A 86 25.64 9.59 4.43
C GLY A 86 25.89 8.84 3.13
N ALA A 87 27.17 8.61 2.78
CA ALA A 87 27.53 7.93 1.54
C ALA A 87 26.96 6.51 1.44
N VAL A 88 26.96 5.77 2.56
CA VAL A 88 26.40 4.42 2.65
C VAL A 88 24.89 4.44 2.50
N ASP A 89 24.20 5.33 3.20
CA ASP A 89 22.74 5.45 3.13
C ASP A 89 22.26 5.85 1.73
N LYS A 90 22.99 6.76 1.06
CA LYS A 90 22.74 7.12 -0.34
C LYS A 90 22.84 5.91 -1.25
N ARG A 91 23.87 5.07 -1.06
CA ARG A 91 24.06 3.88 -1.87
C ARG A 91 22.91 2.89 -1.68
N LEU A 92 22.57 2.59 -0.44
CA LEU A 92 21.45 1.69 -0.11
C LEU A 92 20.12 2.22 -0.63
N PHE A 93 19.91 3.53 -0.55
CA PHE A 93 18.72 4.19 -1.09
C PHE A 93 18.62 4.02 -2.62
N ILE A 94 19.72 4.26 -3.35
CA ILE A 94 19.78 4.07 -4.81
C ILE A 94 19.57 2.60 -5.18
N ASP A 95 20.23 1.66 -4.50
CA ASP A 95 20.10 0.24 -4.78
C ASP A 95 18.64 -0.24 -4.56
N LYS A 96 17.95 0.29 -3.54
CA LYS A 96 16.52 0.03 -3.31
C LYS A 96 15.64 0.58 -4.43
N LEU A 97 15.90 1.80 -4.92
CA LEU A 97 15.14 2.40 -6.01
C LEU A 97 15.28 1.59 -7.29
N ILE A 98 16.51 1.18 -7.63
CA ILE A 98 16.79 0.40 -8.85
C ILE A 98 16.10 -0.97 -8.79
N LYS A 99 16.03 -1.60 -7.62
CA LYS A 99 15.43 -2.94 -7.47
C LYS A 99 13.96 -3.02 -7.90
N HIS A 100 13.21 -1.94 -7.78
CA HIS A 100 11.77 -1.94 -8.07
C HIS A 100 11.43 -1.33 -9.43
N ILE A 101 12.42 -0.74 -10.12
CA ILE A 101 12.22 0.02 -11.35
C ILE A 101 11.66 -0.85 -12.49
N GLU A 102 12.08 -2.11 -12.58
CA GLU A 102 11.65 -3.01 -13.65
C GLU A 102 10.16 -3.34 -13.54
N ASN A 103 9.70 -3.65 -12.33
CA ASN A 103 8.30 -3.94 -12.05
C ASN A 103 7.41 -2.70 -12.24
N ASP A 104 7.89 -1.53 -11.80
CA ASP A 104 7.16 -0.27 -11.97
C ASP A 104 7.03 0.11 -13.45
N ASN A 105 8.10 -0.08 -14.23
CA ASN A 105 8.08 0.12 -15.68
C ASN A 105 7.12 -0.85 -16.36
N LEU A 106 7.11 -2.12 -15.99
CA LEU A 106 6.17 -3.11 -16.52
C LEU A 106 4.72 -2.65 -16.29
N ASN A 107 4.38 -2.26 -15.06
CA ASN A 107 3.04 -1.80 -14.69
C ASN A 107 2.67 -0.50 -15.45
N LEU A 108 3.60 0.44 -15.58
CA LEU A 108 3.40 1.66 -16.36
C LEU A 108 3.10 1.35 -17.83
N LEU A 109 3.89 0.46 -18.45
CA LEU A 109 3.71 0.06 -19.84
C LEU A 109 2.39 -0.70 -20.06
N GLN A 110 1.97 -1.53 -19.10
CA GLN A 110 0.67 -2.20 -19.13
C GLN A 110 -0.48 -1.19 -19.10
N LYS A 111 -0.48 -0.27 -18.13
CA LYS A 111 -1.50 0.79 -18.05
C LYS A 111 -1.52 1.68 -19.29
N LEU A 112 -0.35 1.98 -19.87
CA LEU A 112 -0.27 2.76 -21.10
C LEU A 112 -0.90 1.99 -22.27
N ARG A 113 -0.62 0.69 -22.40
CA ARG A 113 -1.24 -0.17 -23.40
C ARG A 113 -2.75 -0.20 -23.25
N GLU A 114 -3.27 -0.41 -22.05
CA GLU A 114 -4.73 -0.42 -21.78
C GLU A 114 -5.39 0.91 -22.18
N ARG A 115 -4.72 2.03 -21.88
CA ARG A 115 -5.18 3.36 -22.29
C ARG A 115 -5.14 3.56 -23.81
N MET A 116 -4.10 3.07 -24.48
CA MET A 116 -4.01 3.15 -25.94
C MET A 116 -5.08 2.28 -26.60
N GLU A 117 -5.29 1.05 -26.11
CA GLU A 117 -6.29 0.14 -26.64
C GLU A 117 -7.70 0.76 -26.59
N SER A 118 -8.11 1.25 -25.42
CA SER A 118 -9.40 1.91 -25.25
C SER A 118 -9.55 3.20 -26.08
N THR A 119 -8.46 3.95 -26.26
CA THR A 119 -8.48 5.14 -27.13
C THR A 119 -8.58 4.73 -28.60
N CYS A 120 -7.89 3.69 -29.03
CA CYS A 120 -7.92 3.21 -30.41
C CYS A 120 -9.27 2.63 -30.79
N GLU A 121 -9.91 1.87 -29.90
CA GLU A 121 -11.25 1.31 -30.09
C GLU A 121 -12.30 2.42 -30.31
N THR A 122 -12.31 3.42 -29.43
CA THR A 122 -13.24 4.57 -29.58
C THR A 122 -12.96 5.41 -30.83
N VAL A 123 -11.69 5.61 -31.19
CA VAL A 123 -11.32 6.30 -32.43
C VAL A 123 -11.74 5.49 -33.66
N TRP A 124 -11.64 4.17 -33.61
CA TRP A 124 -12.08 3.28 -34.69
C TRP A 124 -13.58 3.38 -34.92
N GLU A 125 -14.41 3.29 -33.86
CA GLU A 125 -15.87 3.45 -33.95
C GLU A 125 -16.28 4.82 -34.53
N LEU A 126 -15.58 5.89 -34.13
CA LEU A 126 -15.79 7.23 -34.69
C LEU A 126 -15.42 7.29 -36.18
N MET A 127 -14.37 6.59 -36.60
CA MET A 127 -14.04 6.48 -38.02
C MET A 127 -15.12 5.70 -38.78
N GLU A 128 -15.54 4.53 -38.30
CA GLU A 128 -16.55 3.70 -38.97
C GLU A 128 -17.89 4.44 -39.12
N THR A 129 -18.37 5.08 -38.07
CA THR A 129 -19.60 5.91 -38.12
C THR A 129 -19.49 7.09 -39.08
N THR A 130 -18.32 7.75 -39.17
CA THR A 130 -18.13 8.85 -40.12
C THR A 130 -18.02 8.36 -41.56
N TYR A 131 -17.38 7.22 -41.81
CA TYR A 131 -17.36 6.58 -43.13
C TYR A 131 -18.78 6.17 -43.58
N ASP A 132 -19.58 5.56 -42.70
CA ASP A 132 -20.96 5.16 -43.00
C ASP A 132 -21.86 6.36 -43.32
N LEU A 133 -21.75 7.44 -42.54
CA LEU A 133 -22.48 8.69 -42.79
C LEU A 133 -22.14 9.26 -44.17
N VAL A 134 -20.85 9.29 -44.52
CA VAL A 134 -20.38 9.78 -45.83
C VAL A 134 -20.92 8.92 -46.98
N ILE A 135 -20.91 7.59 -46.85
CA ILE A 135 -21.45 6.69 -47.88
C ILE A 135 -22.96 6.86 -48.02
N SER A 136 -23.72 7.01 -46.94
CA SER A 136 -25.19 7.17 -47.01
C SER A 136 -25.65 8.48 -47.65
N CYS A 137 -24.77 9.48 -47.70
CA CYS A 137 -25.05 10.77 -48.33
C CYS A 137 -24.75 10.79 -49.85
N PHE A 138 -24.19 9.73 -50.41
CA PHE A 138 -23.89 9.57 -51.83
C PHE A 138 -24.87 8.62 -52.52
#